data_AF-A0A421J9Y5-F1
#
_entry.id   AF-A0A421J9Y5-F1
#
_cell.length_a   1.000
_cell.length_b   1.000
_cell.length_c   1.000
_cell.angle_alpha   90.00
_cell.angle_beta   90.00
_cell.angle_gamma   90.00
#
_symmetry.space_group_name_H-M   'P 1'
#
loop_
_entity.id
_entity.type
_entity.pdbx_description
1 polymer ?
#
loop_
_entity_poly.entity_id
_entity_poly.type
_entity_poly.pdbx_seq_one_letter_code
_entity_poly.pdbx_strand_id
1 'polypeptide(L)'
;MLSDVDPAIQKWAKYVLVFLICRVPRPFSWSSFLTLNPAIRRILKKYAEPDFIAKLGTPATMLSSLSNAITCAFLYRASVDNSRIAKDYMSIYLFSTYVERNSPSTEIYVSRFSKYRKLSHYNSPTLKKLYKNKELIIFPALFGQLLSNYLTPTRLGLNRKYQSQFIKSRILDPIWGNFSLGVRFHYVNWRGLLQKYLIHNAILAAFFLLTTFKTKFLDLYYKVKYGMSEQSVSHITKQYLLHAVHTANSWTNFMYSPNLISMLLISLSAPLMKPSKSKLSLKSYMKSIGFTAAFVTLMANSMDFIPDWGIKGEGENIRHLSKQSIDKVNDYIFQILILSKWRILKENHRLLRGINWPRIEAAVMSVGVYKLMSLNDCTSDDEVKSDPLVHAVGHIMK
;
A
#
# COMPACT_ATOMS: atom_id res chain seq x y z
N MET A 1 -44.17 9.24 12.85
CA MET A 1 -43.36 10.28 13.53
C MET A 1 -41.84 10.22 13.26
N LEU A 2 -41.27 9.13 12.73
CA LEU A 2 -39.83 9.10 12.36
C LEU A 2 -39.54 9.49 10.91
N SER A 3 -40.56 9.63 10.05
CA SER A 3 -40.43 9.92 8.62
C SER A 3 -39.96 11.34 8.27
N ASP A 4 -40.06 12.29 9.20
CA ASP A 4 -39.62 13.70 9.00
C ASP A 4 -38.20 13.98 9.51
N VAL A 5 -37.51 12.97 10.05
CA VAL A 5 -36.15 13.12 10.58
C VAL A 5 -35.15 12.83 9.46
N ASP A 6 -34.17 13.75 9.27
CA ASP A 6 -33.11 13.63 8.26
C ASP A 6 -32.51 12.20 8.25
N PRO A 7 -32.43 11.52 7.09
CA PRO A 7 -31.85 10.18 6.97
C PRO A 7 -30.46 10.03 7.61
N ALA A 8 -29.67 11.11 7.63
CA ALA A 8 -28.35 11.12 8.29
C ALA A 8 -28.45 11.00 9.82
N ILE A 9 -29.50 11.58 10.43
CA ILE A 9 -29.75 11.52 11.88
C ILE A 9 -30.28 10.14 12.27
N GLN A 10 -31.13 9.53 11.45
CA GLN A 10 -31.57 8.15 11.66
C GLN A 10 -30.40 7.16 11.60
N LYS A 11 -29.50 7.31 10.62
CA LYS A 11 -28.26 6.52 10.54
C LYS A 11 -27.36 6.77 11.73
N TRP A 12 -27.20 8.03 12.16
CA TRP A 12 -26.42 8.38 13.34
C TRP A 12 -26.90 7.61 14.57
N ALA A 13 -28.20 7.60 14.83
CA ALA A 13 -28.78 6.87 15.97
C ALA A 13 -28.51 5.35 15.90
N LYS A 14 -28.61 4.76 14.70
CA LYS A 14 -28.27 3.33 14.47
C LYS A 14 -26.81 3.04 14.79
N TYR A 15 -25.87 3.85 14.30
CA TYR A 15 -24.45 3.65 14.55
C TYR A 15 -24.07 3.88 16.03
N VAL A 16 -24.72 4.83 16.71
CA VAL A 16 -24.54 5.03 18.15
C VAL A 16 -24.92 3.76 18.91
N LEU A 17 -26.08 3.17 18.59
CA LEU A 17 -26.57 1.96 19.24
C LEU A 17 -25.65 0.76 18.96
N VAL A 18 -25.21 0.57 17.72
CA VAL A 18 -24.26 -0.49 17.35
C VAL A 18 -22.93 -0.33 18.10
N PHE A 19 -22.37 0.88 18.17
CA PHE A 19 -21.11 1.12 18.86
C PHE A 19 -21.21 1.01 20.37
N LEU A 20 -22.36 1.33 20.96
CA LEU A 20 -22.63 1.07 22.37
C LEU A 20 -22.68 -0.43 22.66
N ILE A 21 -23.39 -1.22 21.85
CA ILE A 21 -23.42 -2.69 21.96
C ILE A 21 -22.02 -3.28 21.82
N CYS A 22 -21.25 -2.81 20.84
CA CYS A 22 -19.89 -3.27 20.59
C CYS A 22 -18.85 -2.70 21.59
N ARG A 23 -19.27 -1.87 22.56
CA ARG A 23 -18.40 -1.22 23.55
C ARG A 23 -17.22 -0.46 22.94
N VAL A 24 -17.46 0.22 21.83
CA VAL A 24 -16.45 1.06 21.16
C VAL A 24 -16.27 2.36 21.95
N PRO A 25 -15.03 2.80 22.23
CA PRO A 25 -14.79 4.06 22.94
C PRO A 25 -15.29 5.25 22.11
N ARG A 26 -15.96 6.22 22.77
CA ARG A 26 -16.54 7.43 22.15
C ARG A 26 -17.51 7.14 20.99
N PRO A 27 -18.57 6.36 21.23
CA PRO A 27 -19.51 5.92 20.20
C PRO A 27 -20.20 7.10 19.49
N PHE A 28 -20.49 8.18 20.21
CA PHE A 28 -21.07 9.39 19.65
C PHE A 28 -20.14 10.09 18.65
N SER A 29 -18.85 10.24 18.97
CA SER A 29 -17.89 10.88 18.07
C SER A 29 -17.61 10.06 16.82
N TRP A 30 -17.55 8.72 16.95
CA TRP A 30 -17.48 7.83 15.79
C TRP A 30 -18.71 7.97 14.91
N SER A 31 -19.90 7.84 15.48
CA SER A 31 -21.15 7.95 14.73
C SER A 31 -21.28 9.32 14.05
N SER A 32 -20.90 10.41 14.73
CA SER A 32 -20.90 11.76 14.15
C SER A 32 -19.95 11.90 12.97
N PHE A 33 -18.73 11.33 13.06
CA PHE A 33 -17.82 11.28 11.91
C PHE A 33 -18.40 10.48 10.75
N LEU A 34 -19.03 9.34 11.05
CA LEU A 34 -19.55 8.44 10.04
C LEU A 34 -20.71 9.04 9.25
N THR A 35 -21.71 9.59 9.93
CA THR A 35 -23.02 9.82 9.30
C THR A 35 -23.39 11.28 9.11
N LEU A 36 -22.76 12.22 9.82
CA LEU A 36 -23.24 13.61 9.84
C LEU A 36 -22.68 14.49 8.72
N ASN A 37 -21.69 14.05 7.94
CA ASN A 37 -21.12 14.87 6.85
C ASN A 37 -22.19 15.40 5.87
N PRO A 38 -23.14 14.59 5.35
CA PRO A 38 -24.17 15.08 4.45
C PRO A 38 -25.15 16.07 5.11
N ALA A 39 -25.41 15.91 6.42
CA ALA A 39 -26.27 16.82 7.18
C ALA A 39 -25.55 18.16 7.44
N ILE A 40 -24.28 18.12 7.85
CA ILE A 40 -23.43 19.30 8.04
C ILE A 40 -23.34 20.09 6.73
N ARG A 41 -23.09 19.41 5.60
CA ARG A 41 -23.04 20.06 4.28
C ARG A 41 -24.37 20.73 3.91
N ARG A 42 -25.52 20.11 4.23
CA ARG A 42 -26.86 20.69 3.98
C ARG A 42 -27.14 21.90 4.88
N ILE A 43 -26.79 21.83 6.16
CA ILE A 43 -26.92 22.95 7.10
C ILE A 43 -26.04 24.11 6.64
N LEU A 44 -24.76 23.86 6.35
CA LEU A 44 -23.84 24.90 5.88
C LEU A 44 -24.32 25.55 4.59
N LYS A 45 -24.89 24.80 3.64
CA LYS A 45 -25.49 25.36 2.42
C LYS A 45 -26.72 26.23 2.71
N LYS A 46 -27.54 25.87 3.70
CA LYS A 46 -28.76 26.60 4.07
C LYS A 46 -28.45 27.94 4.74
N TYR A 47 -27.38 28.02 5.52
CA TYR A 47 -27.00 29.21 6.30
C TYR A 47 -25.87 30.03 5.67
N ALA A 48 -25.34 29.63 4.52
CA ALA A 48 -24.32 30.41 3.84
C ALA A 48 -24.97 31.59 3.10
N GLU A 49 -24.58 32.81 3.45
CA GLU A 49 -25.07 34.03 2.82
C GLU A 49 -24.69 34.08 1.33
N PRO A 50 -25.62 34.45 0.43
CA PRO A 50 -25.37 34.55 -1.02
C PRO A 50 -24.20 35.50 -1.35
N ASP A 51 -24.04 36.59 -0.60
CA ASP A 51 -23.02 37.62 -0.83
C ASP A 51 -21.62 37.21 -0.34
N PHE A 52 -21.54 36.43 0.75
CA PHE A 52 -20.29 35.82 1.21
C PHE A 52 -19.81 34.74 0.23
N ILE A 53 -20.75 33.97 -0.32
CA ILE A 53 -20.55 32.95 -1.35
C ILE A 53 -19.99 33.56 -2.66
N ALA A 54 -20.51 34.72 -3.08
CA ALA A 54 -20.12 35.37 -4.32
C ALA A 54 -18.71 35.99 -4.28
N LYS A 55 -18.27 36.53 -3.14
CA LYS A 55 -16.94 37.16 -2.99
C LYS A 55 -15.75 36.18 -3.02
N LEU A 56 -15.98 34.88 -2.82
CA LEU A 56 -14.93 33.87 -2.61
C LEU A 56 -14.66 32.96 -3.83
N GLY A 57 -15.25 33.25 -4.99
CA GLY A 57 -14.84 32.71 -6.30
C GLY A 57 -15.22 31.25 -6.59
N THR A 58 -15.36 30.37 -5.59
CA THR A 58 -15.91 29.01 -5.74
C THR A 58 -16.60 28.54 -4.44
N PRO A 59 -17.89 28.85 -4.22
CA PRO A 59 -18.57 28.61 -2.94
C PRO A 59 -18.81 27.13 -2.62
N ALA A 60 -19.07 26.31 -3.65
CA ALA A 60 -19.37 24.88 -3.46
C ALA A 60 -18.18 24.08 -2.94
N THR A 61 -16.96 24.40 -3.38
CA THR A 61 -15.73 23.73 -2.95
C THR A 61 -15.32 24.15 -1.53
N MET A 62 -15.57 25.41 -1.15
CA MET A 62 -15.29 25.92 0.19
C MET A 62 -16.26 25.35 1.24
N LEU A 63 -17.57 25.30 0.93
CA LEU A 63 -18.57 24.67 1.80
C LEU A 63 -18.33 23.16 1.96
N SER A 64 -17.91 22.51 0.88
CA SER A 64 -17.46 21.12 0.92
C SER A 64 -16.25 20.93 1.86
N SER A 65 -15.23 21.76 1.69
CA SER A 65 -14.01 21.77 2.50
C SER A 65 -14.33 21.99 3.99
N LEU A 66 -15.20 22.94 4.32
CA LEU A 66 -15.61 23.20 5.70
C LEU A 66 -16.38 22.02 6.31
N SER A 67 -17.31 21.40 5.57
CA SER A 67 -18.02 20.20 6.01
C SER A 67 -17.05 19.03 6.28
N ASN A 68 -16.09 18.83 5.39
CA ASN A 68 -15.07 17.80 5.54
C ASN A 68 -14.15 18.08 6.74
N ALA A 69 -13.82 19.35 7.01
CA ALA A 69 -13.05 19.76 8.17
C ALA A 69 -13.78 19.48 9.49
N ILE A 70 -15.07 19.84 9.59
CA ILE A 70 -15.91 19.57 10.78
C ILE A 70 -16.04 18.05 10.99
N THR A 71 -16.24 17.29 9.91
CA THR A 71 -16.29 15.83 9.96
C THR A 71 -14.98 15.25 10.51
N CYS A 72 -13.83 15.74 10.03
CA CYS A 72 -12.52 15.32 10.53
C CYS A 72 -12.25 15.75 11.99
N ALA A 73 -12.88 16.82 12.48
CA ALA A 73 -12.82 17.18 13.90
C ALA A 73 -13.50 16.12 14.79
N PHE A 74 -14.61 15.52 14.33
CA PHE A 74 -15.23 14.37 15.00
C PHE A 74 -14.31 13.14 14.98
N LEU A 75 -13.63 12.87 13.86
CA LEU A 75 -12.64 11.78 13.77
C LEU A 75 -11.48 11.98 14.75
N TYR A 76 -10.95 13.21 14.84
CA TYR A 76 -9.92 13.55 15.81
C TYR A 76 -10.40 13.25 17.23
N ARG A 77 -11.58 13.77 17.61
CA ARG A 77 -12.16 13.52 18.94
C ARG A 77 -12.39 12.04 19.21
N ALA A 78 -12.81 11.27 18.20
CA ALA A 78 -13.05 9.83 18.31
C ALA A 78 -11.76 9.00 18.47
N SER A 79 -10.65 9.46 17.90
CA SER A 79 -9.41 8.68 17.77
C SER A 79 -8.31 9.05 18.75
N VAL A 80 -8.20 10.30 19.21
CA VAL A 80 -7.08 10.81 20.03
C VAL A 80 -6.68 9.87 21.17
N ASP A 81 -7.65 9.49 22.01
CA ASP A 81 -7.40 8.66 23.21
C ASP A 81 -7.58 7.16 22.96
N ASN A 82 -7.85 6.75 21.71
CA ASN A 82 -7.99 5.35 21.36
C ASN A 82 -6.62 4.75 20.99
N SER A 83 -6.04 3.99 21.92
CA SER A 83 -4.76 3.30 21.73
C SER A 83 -4.84 2.08 20.81
N ARG A 84 -6.04 1.54 20.55
CA ARG A 84 -6.24 0.39 19.66
C ARG A 84 -6.02 0.73 18.19
N ILE A 85 -6.08 2.01 17.85
CA ILE A 85 -5.88 2.49 16.48
C ILE A 85 -4.40 2.77 16.27
N ALA A 86 -3.80 2.08 15.30
CA ALA A 86 -2.44 2.34 14.85
C ALA A 86 -2.40 3.63 13.99
N LYS A 87 -2.51 4.78 14.65
CA LYS A 87 -2.64 6.11 14.01
C LYS A 87 -1.46 6.44 13.11
N ASP A 88 -0.25 6.04 13.50
CA ASP A 88 0.97 6.22 12.70
C ASP A 88 0.93 5.45 11.38
N TYR A 89 0.56 4.16 11.43
CA TYR A 89 0.35 3.35 10.23
C TYR A 89 -0.78 3.89 9.36
N MET A 90 -1.93 4.22 9.97
CA MET A 90 -3.10 4.72 9.24
C MET A 90 -2.79 6.04 8.53
N SER A 91 -2.05 6.94 9.18
CA SER A 91 -1.60 8.19 8.57
C SER A 91 -0.76 7.93 7.33
N ILE A 92 0.26 7.09 7.43
CA ILE A 92 1.13 6.75 6.29
C ILE A 92 0.31 6.13 5.16
N TYR A 93 -0.60 5.21 5.48
CA TYR A 93 -1.47 4.58 4.51
C TYR A 93 -2.38 5.59 3.78
N LEU A 94 -3.03 6.49 4.53
CA LEU A 94 -3.92 7.51 3.97
C LEU A 94 -3.17 8.48 3.05
N PHE A 95 -1.99 8.95 3.47
CA PHE A 95 -1.18 9.84 2.63
C PHE A 95 -0.60 9.13 1.40
N SER A 96 -0.20 7.86 1.53
CA SER A 96 0.24 7.07 0.38
C SER A 96 -0.90 6.91 -0.63
N THR A 97 -2.09 6.56 -0.17
CA THR A 97 -3.30 6.44 -1.01
C THR A 97 -3.65 7.77 -1.68
N TYR A 98 -3.53 8.89 -0.96
CA TYR A 98 -3.73 10.21 -1.54
C TYR A 98 -2.73 10.51 -2.67
N VAL A 99 -1.45 10.16 -2.49
CA VAL A 99 -0.41 10.37 -3.49
C VAL A 99 -0.60 9.46 -4.70
N GLU A 100 -0.99 8.20 -4.51
CA GLU A 100 -1.29 7.25 -5.58
C GLU A 100 -2.41 7.77 -6.49
N ARG A 101 -3.53 8.20 -5.88
CA ARG A 101 -4.67 8.74 -6.61
C ARG A 101 -4.38 10.10 -7.24
N ASN A 102 -3.64 10.95 -6.54
CA ASN A 102 -3.16 12.22 -7.07
C ASN A 102 -1.77 12.08 -7.72
N SER A 103 -1.53 10.96 -8.41
CA SER A 103 -0.24 10.70 -9.03
C SER A 103 0.10 11.74 -10.10
N PRO A 104 1.40 11.92 -10.43
CA PRO A 104 1.82 12.82 -11.50
C PRO A 104 1.16 12.54 -12.86
N SER A 105 0.70 11.31 -13.10
CA SER A 105 0.02 10.90 -14.33
C SER A 105 -1.47 11.19 -14.37
N THR A 106 -2.14 11.43 -13.23
CA THR A 106 -3.60 11.70 -13.22
C THR A 106 -3.89 13.18 -13.46
N GLU A 107 -4.95 13.50 -14.20
CA GLU A 107 -5.35 14.89 -14.49
C GLU A 107 -6.23 15.51 -13.39
N ILE A 108 -6.04 15.09 -12.13
CA ILE A 108 -6.80 15.60 -10.98
C ILE A 108 -6.06 16.80 -10.37
N TYR A 109 -6.71 17.96 -10.34
CA TYR A 109 -6.16 19.20 -9.77
C TYR A 109 -6.87 19.60 -8.48
N VAL A 110 -6.31 19.15 -7.35
CA VAL A 110 -6.88 19.42 -6.01
C VAL A 110 -6.63 20.86 -5.53
N SER A 111 -5.58 21.51 -6.02
CA SER A 111 -5.21 22.89 -5.64
C SER A 111 -4.38 23.60 -6.71
N ARG A 112 -4.19 24.92 -6.59
CA ARG A 112 -3.34 25.71 -7.52
C ARG A 112 -1.92 25.13 -7.64
N PHE A 113 -1.37 24.59 -6.55
CA PHE A 113 -0.03 24.01 -6.51
C PHE A 113 0.04 22.56 -7.01
N SER A 114 -1.10 21.89 -7.16
CA SER A 114 -1.13 20.50 -7.65
C SER A 114 -0.65 20.38 -9.10
N LYS A 115 -0.78 21.44 -9.90
CA LYS A 115 -0.30 21.51 -11.29
C LYS A 115 1.20 21.21 -11.42
N TYR A 116 2.02 21.76 -10.51
CA TYR A 116 3.46 21.52 -10.50
C TYR A 116 3.87 20.07 -10.18
N ARG A 117 2.95 19.24 -9.68
CA ARG A 117 3.22 17.81 -9.45
C ARG A 117 2.84 16.94 -10.65
N LYS A 118 2.20 17.49 -11.67
CA LYS A 118 1.71 16.73 -12.82
C LYS A 118 2.76 16.66 -13.91
N LEU A 119 2.84 15.49 -14.53
CA LEU A 119 3.73 15.23 -15.66
C LEU A 119 3.34 16.08 -16.88
N SER A 120 2.05 16.41 -17.01
CA SER A 120 1.52 17.33 -18.04
C SER A 120 2.09 18.75 -17.93
N HIS A 121 2.52 19.17 -16.74
CA HIS A 121 3.13 20.48 -16.55
C HIS A 121 4.55 20.56 -17.15
N TYR A 122 5.23 19.42 -17.31
CA TYR A 122 6.60 19.34 -17.79
C TYR A 122 6.67 18.80 -19.22
N ASN A 123 7.06 19.63 -20.18
CA ASN A 123 7.22 19.27 -21.60
C ASN A 123 8.54 18.52 -21.89
N SER A 124 8.99 17.65 -20.99
CA SER A 124 10.24 16.90 -21.15
C SER A 124 9.97 15.43 -21.49
N PRO A 125 10.38 14.93 -22.68
CA PRO A 125 10.19 13.53 -23.06
C PRO A 125 11.03 12.57 -22.20
N THR A 126 12.18 13.01 -21.72
CA THR A 126 13.05 12.20 -20.84
C THR A 126 12.41 11.99 -19.47
N LEU A 127 11.79 13.02 -18.89
CA LEU A 127 11.05 12.90 -17.62
C LEU A 127 9.86 11.94 -17.76
N LYS A 128 9.12 12.03 -18.88
CA LYS A 128 8.01 11.11 -19.17
C LYS A 128 8.49 9.66 -19.30
N LYS A 129 9.61 9.43 -19.99
CA LYS A 129 10.22 8.10 -20.13
C LYS A 129 10.74 7.55 -18.80
N LEU A 130 11.35 8.40 -17.97
CA LEU A 130 11.84 8.03 -16.63
C LEU A 130 10.67 7.65 -15.72
N TYR A 131 9.58 8.43 -15.74
CA TYR A 131 8.38 8.15 -14.96
C TYR A 131 7.70 6.84 -15.40
N LYS A 132 7.67 6.54 -16.70
CA LYS A 132 7.12 5.29 -17.26
C LYS A 132 7.89 4.04 -16.83
N ASN A 133 9.16 4.18 -16.47
CA ASN A 133 10.05 3.10 -16.05
C ASN A 133 10.60 3.29 -14.63
N LYS A 134 9.86 4.04 -13.79
CA LYS A 134 10.28 4.42 -12.44
C LYS A 134 10.57 3.21 -11.55
N GLU A 135 9.92 2.07 -11.81
CA GLU A 135 10.10 0.81 -11.10
C GLU A 135 11.55 0.31 -11.14
N LEU A 136 12.28 0.58 -12.23
CA LEU A 136 13.69 0.21 -12.40
C LEU A 136 14.63 0.91 -11.42
N ILE A 137 14.20 2.01 -10.81
CA ILE A 137 15.00 2.76 -9.82
C ILE A 137 14.41 2.60 -8.43
N ILE A 138 13.09 2.74 -8.30
CA ILE A 138 12.40 2.74 -7.01
C ILE A 138 12.52 1.37 -6.34
N PHE A 139 12.19 0.28 -7.03
CA PHE A 139 12.24 -1.05 -6.42
C PHE A 139 13.65 -1.43 -5.98
N PRO A 140 14.71 -1.26 -6.81
CA PRO A 140 16.08 -1.49 -6.37
C PRO A 140 16.52 -0.66 -5.17
N ALA A 141 16.15 0.62 -5.13
CA ALA A 141 16.47 1.49 -4.00
C ALA A 141 15.78 1.03 -2.71
N LEU A 142 14.50 0.65 -2.79
CA LEU A 142 13.73 0.14 -1.65
C LEU A 142 14.27 -1.19 -1.14
N PHE A 143 14.56 -2.13 -2.04
CA PHE A 143 15.12 -3.43 -1.69
C PHE A 143 16.53 -3.28 -1.08
N GLY A 144 17.40 -2.45 -1.67
CA GLY A 144 18.70 -2.12 -1.09
C GLY A 144 18.58 -1.53 0.32
N GLN A 145 17.60 -0.65 0.55
CA GLN A 145 17.33 -0.10 1.88
C GLN A 145 16.78 -1.13 2.86
N LEU A 146 15.92 -2.05 2.42
CA LEU A 146 15.40 -3.17 3.20
C LEU A 146 16.54 -4.11 3.64
N LEU A 147 17.34 -4.55 2.68
CA LEU A 147 18.47 -5.46 2.87
C LEU A 147 19.49 -4.86 3.84
N SER A 148 19.88 -3.60 3.61
CA SER A 148 20.80 -2.87 4.49
C SER A 148 20.27 -2.77 5.93
N ASN A 149 18.97 -2.51 6.13
CA ASN A 149 18.39 -2.45 7.46
C ASN A 149 18.33 -3.82 8.16
N TYR A 150 18.12 -4.91 7.40
CA TYR A 150 17.96 -6.26 7.92
C TYR A 150 19.30 -6.93 8.27
N LEU A 151 20.27 -6.85 7.37
CA LEU A 151 21.56 -7.54 7.47
C LEU A 151 22.63 -6.77 8.25
N THR A 152 22.51 -5.43 8.41
CA THR A 152 23.52 -4.68 9.18
C THR A 152 23.42 -5.03 10.68
N PRO A 153 24.45 -5.65 11.29
CA PRO A 153 24.46 -5.89 12.73
C PRO A 153 24.53 -4.54 13.45
N THR A 154 23.48 -4.20 14.18
CA THR A 154 23.53 -3.09 15.15
C THR A 154 23.72 -3.68 16.53
N ARG A 155 24.72 -3.22 17.30
CA ARG A 155 24.98 -3.62 18.71
C ARG A 155 23.72 -3.66 19.60
N LEU A 156 22.68 -2.91 19.24
CA LEU A 156 21.43 -2.77 20.00
C LEU A 156 20.21 -3.45 19.34
N GLY A 157 20.36 -4.14 18.20
CA GLY A 157 19.23 -4.73 17.46
C GLY A 157 18.14 -3.73 16.99
N LEU A 158 18.35 -2.42 17.19
CA LEU A 158 17.32 -1.37 17.07
C LEU A 158 16.62 -1.40 15.71
N ASN A 159 17.36 -1.54 14.62
CA ASN A 159 16.76 -1.59 13.28
C ASN A 159 15.86 -2.80 13.06
N ARG A 160 16.13 -3.94 13.72
CA ARG A 160 15.32 -5.16 13.61
C ARG A 160 14.04 -5.07 14.45
N LYS A 161 14.03 -4.28 15.53
CA LYS A 161 12.82 -4.04 16.37
C LYS A 161 11.73 -3.29 15.61
N TYR A 162 12.10 -2.33 14.75
CA TYR A 162 11.15 -1.49 14.02
C TYR A 162 10.87 -1.96 12.59
N GLN A 163 11.40 -3.11 12.16
CA GLN A 163 11.00 -3.72 10.90
C GLN A 163 9.63 -4.37 11.06
N SER A 164 8.85 -4.43 9.97
CA SER A 164 7.58 -5.16 9.97
C SER A 164 7.83 -6.62 10.35
N GLN A 165 7.22 -7.06 11.45
CA GLN A 165 7.32 -8.44 11.92
C GLN A 165 6.86 -9.44 10.84
N PHE A 166 5.90 -9.04 10.00
CA PHE A 166 5.46 -9.85 8.88
C PHE A 166 6.59 -10.06 7.85
N ILE A 167 7.16 -8.99 7.29
CA ILE A 167 8.24 -9.10 6.30
C ILE A 167 9.43 -9.86 6.88
N LYS A 168 9.77 -9.56 8.14
CA LYS A 168 10.87 -10.22 8.82
C LYS A 168 10.60 -11.73 8.97
N SER A 169 9.55 -12.12 9.69
CA SER A 169 9.32 -13.53 10.06
C SER A 169 8.78 -14.40 8.93
N ARG A 170 8.06 -13.80 7.97
CA ARG A 170 7.38 -14.53 6.89
C ARG A 170 8.11 -14.45 5.55
N ILE A 171 9.03 -13.51 5.34
CA ILE A 171 9.74 -13.37 4.05
C ILE A 171 11.25 -13.48 4.25
N LEU A 172 11.85 -12.58 5.02
CA LEU A 172 13.31 -12.49 5.13
C LEU A 172 13.92 -13.62 5.96
N ASP A 173 13.42 -13.89 7.17
CA ASP A 173 13.97 -14.93 8.06
C ASP A 173 13.92 -16.34 7.42
N PRO A 174 12.81 -16.77 6.76
CA PRO A 174 12.78 -18.05 6.05
C PRO A 174 13.80 -18.17 4.91
N ILE A 175 14.20 -17.05 4.29
CA ILE A 175 15.16 -17.03 3.18
C ILE A 175 16.59 -16.96 3.75
N TRP A 176 16.88 -15.90 4.50
CA TRP A 176 18.22 -15.61 5.02
C TRP A 176 18.66 -16.52 6.17
N GLY A 177 17.72 -17.15 6.90
CA GLY A 177 18.06 -18.15 7.90
C GLY A 177 18.72 -19.41 7.33
N ASN A 178 18.62 -19.62 6.01
CA ASN A 178 19.29 -20.73 5.30
C ASN A 178 20.67 -20.34 4.74
N PHE A 179 21.13 -19.10 4.94
CA PHE A 179 22.42 -18.61 4.46
C PHE A 179 23.34 -18.29 5.64
N SER A 180 24.57 -18.80 5.59
CA SER A 180 25.61 -18.50 6.56
C SER A 180 26.85 -17.93 5.89
N LEU A 181 27.30 -16.79 6.41
CA LEU A 181 28.53 -16.12 5.99
C LEU A 181 29.63 -16.37 7.03
N GLY A 182 30.50 -17.34 6.77
CA GLY A 182 31.69 -17.59 7.58
C GLY A 182 32.92 -16.81 7.08
N VAL A 183 33.97 -16.77 7.90
CA VAL A 183 35.25 -16.10 7.56
C VAL A 183 35.99 -16.81 6.41
N ARG A 184 35.75 -18.10 6.22
CA ARG A 184 36.42 -18.93 5.19
C ARG A 184 35.47 -19.85 4.41
N PHE A 185 34.20 -19.93 4.80
CA PHE A 185 33.22 -20.80 4.18
C PHE A 185 31.86 -20.12 4.14
N HIS A 186 31.21 -20.24 2.99
CA HIS A 186 29.86 -19.75 2.76
C HIS A 186 28.96 -20.96 2.57
N TYR A 187 27.84 -21.00 3.28
CA TYR A 187 26.92 -22.14 3.25
C TYR A 187 25.51 -21.69 2.93
N VAL A 188 24.84 -22.46 2.06
CA VAL A 188 23.41 -22.34 1.79
C VAL A 188 22.77 -23.69 2.05
N ASN A 189 21.80 -23.74 2.96
CA ASN A 189 20.93 -24.89 3.14
C ASN A 189 19.87 -24.91 2.03
N TRP A 190 20.24 -25.46 0.86
CA TRP A 190 19.36 -25.55 -0.31
C TRP A 190 18.06 -26.31 -0.04
N ARG A 191 18.13 -27.39 0.77
CA ARG A 191 16.94 -28.17 1.14
C ARG A 191 15.95 -27.34 1.96
N GLY A 192 16.45 -26.62 2.97
CA GLY A 192 15.64 -25.73 3.77
C GLY A 192 15.04 -24.58 2.95
N LEU A 193 15.85 -24.00 2.05
CA LEU A 193 15.40 -22.93 1.16
C LEU A 193 14.31 -23.40 0.18
N LEU A 194 14.48 -24.59 -0.41
CA LEU A 194 13.48 -25.22 -1.28
C LEU A 194 12.17 -25.50 -0.53
N GLN A 195 12.25 -26.03 0.69
CA GLN A 195 11.05 -26.27 1.51
C GLN A 195 10.29 -24.97 1.77
N LYS A 196 10.99 -23.89 2.14
CA LYS A 196 10.35 -22.58 2.36
C LYS A 196 9.78 -22.00 1.07
N TYR A 197 10.49 -22.16 -0.04
CA TYR A 197 10.03 -21.74 -1.37
C TYR A 197 8.71 -22.42 -1.74
N LEU A 198 8.62 -23.75 -1.58
CA LEU A 198 7.40 -24.52 -1.85
C LEU A 198 6.24 -24.08 -0.96
N ILE A 199 6.49 -23.82 0.33
CA ILE A 199 5.46 -23.31 1.26
C ILE A 199 4.95 -21.94 0.82
N HIS A 200 5.84 -21.00 0.48
CA HIS A 200 5.43 -19.67 0.00
C HIS A 200 4.64 -19.75 -1.30
N ASN A 201 5.09 -20.59 -2.24
CA ASN A 201 4.40 -20.79 -3.50
C ASN A 201 3.00 -21.39 -3.27
N ALA A 202 2.86 -22.40 -2.40
CA ALA A 202 1.57 -22.99 -2.06
C ALA A 202 0.60 -21.97 -1.42
N ILE A 203 1.09 -21.13 -0.50
CA ILE A 203 0.29 -20.07 0.13
C ILE A 203 -0.18 -19.05 -0.91
N LEU A 204 0.72 -18.62 -1.81
CA LEU A 204 0.39 -17.68 -2.88
C LEU A 204 -0.58 -18.30 -3.89
N ALA A 205 -0.41 -19.58 -4.23
CA ALA A 205 -1.32 -20.30 -5.11
C ALA A 205 -2.73 -20.35 -4.50
N ALA A 206 -2.85 -20.71 -3.22
CA ALA A 206 -4.12 -20.67 -2.51
C ALA A 206 -4.75 -19.26 -2.50
N PHE A 207 -3.94 -18.22 -2.29
CA PHE A 207 -4.40 -16.83 -2.36
C PHE A 207 -4.95 -16.46 -3.75
N PHE A 208 -4.23 -16.80 -4.82
CA PHE A 208 -4.70 -16.53 -6.19
C PHE A 208 -5.92 -17.38 -6.56
N LEU A 209 -6.00 -18.62 -6.09
CA LEU A 209 -7.17 -19.49 -6.25
C LEU A 209 -8.42 -18.95 -5.55
N LEU A 210 -8.29 -18.15 -4.50
CA LEU A 210 -9.43 -17.54 -3.83
C LEU A 210 -9.79 -16.20 -4.47
N THR A 211 -8.79 -15.36 -4.74
CA THR A 211 -9.01 -13.99 -5.21
C THR A 211 -9.45 -13.90 -6.67
N THR A 212 -9.03 -14.85 -7.52
CA THR A 212 -9.38 -14.85 -8.95
C THR A 212 -10.53 -15.79 -9.30
N PHE A 213 -11.15 -16.43 -8.30
CA PHE A 213 -12.19 -17.43 -8.52
C PHE A 213 -13.38 -16.89 -9.31
N LYS A 214 -13.89 -15.71 -8.93
CA LYS A 214 -15.03 -15.11 -9.64
C LYS A 214 -14.69 -14.85 -11.10
N THR A 215 -13.62 -14.08 -11.34
CA THR A 215 -13.31 -13.53 -12.66
C THR A 215 -12.71 -14.54 -13.63
N LYS A 216 -11.94 -15.52 -13.14
CA LYS A 216 -11.19 -16.46 -13.97
C LYS A 216 -11.75 -17.88 -13.98
N PHE A 217 -12.66 -18.22 -13.07
CA PHE A 217 -13.33 -19.52 -13.06
C PHE A 217 -14.84 -19.39 -13.21
N LEU A 218 -15.51 -18.68 -12.31
CA LEU A 218 -16.97 -18.63 -12.26
C LEU A 218 -17.58 -18.00 -13.53
N ASP A 219 -17.02 -16.88 -13.99
CA ASP A 219 -17.50 -16.19 -15.19
C ASP A 219 -17.33 -17.05 -16.46
N LEU A 220 -16.22 -17.78 -16.58
CA LEU A 220 -15.97 -18.70 -17.70
C LEU A 220 -16.84 -19.95 -17.62
N TYR A 221 -17.06 -20.47 -16.41
CA TYR A 221 -17.95 -21.59 -16.16
C TYR A 221 -19.39 -21.25 -16.56
N TYR A 222 -19.88 -20.06 -16.21
CA TYR A 222 -21.20 -19.60 -16.63
C TYR A 222 -21.30 -19.48 -18.15
N LYS A 223 -20.26 -18.98 -18.84
CA LYS A 223 -20.26 -18.93 -20.31
C LYS A 223 -20.41 -20.31 -20.94
N VAL A 224 -19.74 -21.33 -20.41
CA VAL A 224 -19.90 -22.72 -20.88
C VAL A 224 -21.29 -23.28 -20.54
N LYS A 225 -21.77 -23.05 -19.31
CA LYS A 225 -23.09 -23.55 -18.87
C LYS A 225 -24.25 -23.00 -19.70
N TYR A 226 -24.15 -21.75 -20.16
CA TYR A 226 -25.17 -21.10 -20.99
C TYR A 226 -24.88 -21.19 -22.50
N GLY A 227 -23.96 -22.07 -22.93
CA GLY A 227 -23.69 -22.32 -24.36
C GLY A 227 -23.00 -21.18 -25.10
N MET A 228 -22.41 -20.21 -24.39
CA MET A 228 -21.67 -19.09 -24.96
C MET A 228 -20.18 -19.40 -25.20
N SER A 229 -19.74 -20.64 -24.95
CA SER A 229 -18.37 -21.11 -25.17
C SER A 229 -18.36 -22.62 -25.41
N GLU A 230 -17.58 -23.07 -26.39
CA GLU A 230 -17.41 -24.49 -26.74
C GLU A 230 -16.40 -25.23 -25.82
N GLN A 231 -15.79 -24.52 -24.87
CA GLN A 231 -14.76 -25.10 -24.02
C GLN A 231 -15.35 -26.08 -22.98
N SER A 232 -14.64 -27.16 -22.70
CA SER A 232 -15.06 -28.10 -21.64
C SER A 232 -14.79 -27.54 -20.25
N VAL A 233 -15.65 -27.90 -19.28
CA VAL A 233 -15.47 -27.52 -17.86
C VAL A 233 -14.12 -28.00 -17.31
N SER A 234 -13.68 -29.20 -17.71
CA SER A 234 -12.36 -29.74 -17.33
C SER A 234 -11.21 -28.87 -17.85
N HIS A 235 -11.31 -28.36 -19.08
CA HIS A 235 -10.33 -27.44 -19.63
C HIS A 235 -10.27 -26.13 -18.83
N ILE A 236 -11.42 -25.54 -18.48
CA ILE A 236 -11.49 -24.32 -17.67
C ILE A 236 -10.85 -24.53 -16.30
N THR A 237 -11.19 -25.62 -15.60
CA THR A 237 -10.60 -25.94 -14.29
C THR A 237 -9.09 -26.09 -14.39
N LYS A 238 -8.58 -26.81 -15.40
CA LYS A 238 -7.13 -26.98 -15.60
C LYS A 238 -6.45 -25.64 -15.88
N GLN A 239 -7.00 -24.82 -16.76
CA GLN A 239 -6.44 -23.51 -17.10
C GLN A 239 -6.46 -22.54 -15.92
N TYR A 240 -7.50 -22.61 -15.09
CA TYR A 240 -7.62 -21.83 -13.87
C TYR A 240 -6.56 -22.22 -12.83
N LEU A 241 -6.37 -23.52 -12.58
CA LEU A 241 -5.35 -24.02 -11.67
C LEU A 241 -3.94 -23.64 -12.16
N LEU A 242 -3.66 -23.83 -13.46
CA LEU A 242 -2.39 -23.43 -14.07
C LEU A 242 -2.15 -21.93 -13.91
N HIS A 243 -3.14 -21.09 -14.20
CA HIS A 243 -3.04 -19.65 -14.00
C HIS A 243 -2.63 -19.30 -12.56
N ALA A 244 -3.29 -19.87 -11.55
CA ALA A 244 -2.97 -19.58 -10.15
C ALA A 244 -1.56 -20.06 -9.75
N VAL A 245 -1.15 -21.26 -10.18
CA VAL A 245 0.17 -21.82 -9.89
C VAL A 245 1.28 -21.03 -10.58
N HIS A 246 1.11 -20.68 -11.85
CA HIS A 246 2.11 -19.90 -12.60
C HIS A 246 2.24 -18.47 -12.06
N THR A 247 1.12 -17.83 -11.69
CA THR A 247 1.12 -16.51 -11.04
C THR A 247 1.84 -16.58 -9.69
N ALA A 248 1.51 -17.57 -8.86
CA ALA A 248 2.17 -17.79 -7.57
C ALA A 248 3.68 -18.05 -7.72
N ASN A 249 4.05 -18.85 -8.72
CA ASN A 249 5.45 -19.13 -9.03
C ASN A 249 6.22 -17.86 -9.42
N SER A 250 5.64 -17.01 -10.26
CA SER A 250 6.23 -15.74 -10.65
C SER A 250 6.48 -14.84 -9.43
N TRP A 251 5.46 -14.64 -8.58
CA TRP A 251 5.60 -13.88 -7.34
C TRP A 251 6.64 -14.47 -6.39
N THR A 252 6.68 -15.79 -6.25
CA THR A 252 7.68 -16.46 -5.40
C THR A 252 9.08 -16.26 -5.96
N ASN A 253 9.28 -16.38 -7.28
CA ASN A 253 10.56 -16.10 -7.94
C ASN A 253 10.96 -14.64 -7.72
N PHE A 254 10.05 -13.69 -7.92
CA PHE A 254 10.32 -12.27 -7.69
C PHE A 254 10.71 -11.95 -6.24
N MET A 255 10.17 -12.68 -5.26
CA MET A 255 10.59 -12.57 -3.86
C MET A 255 11.97 -13.19 -3.60
N TYR A 256 12.27 -14.36 -4.17
CA TYR A 256 13.50 -15.10 -3.88
C TYR A 256 14.71 -14.63 -4.69
N SER A 257 14.54 -14.31 -5.97
CA SER A 257 15.60 -13.88 -6.89
C SER A 257 16.48 -12.75 -6.35
N PRO A 258 15.97 -11.61 -5.87
CA PRO A 258 16.83 -10.52 -5.41
C PRO A 258 17.57 -10.91 -4.13
N ASN A 259 17.02 -11.81 -3.31
CA ASN A 259 17.70 -12.33 -2.12
C ASN A 259 18.80 -13.32 -2.48
N LEU A 260 18.55 -14.26 -3.40
CA LEU A 260 19.55 -15.24 -3.85
C LEU A 260 20.71 -14.56 -4.58
N ILE A 261 20.41 -13.61 -5.47
CA ILE A 261 21.43 -12.81 -6.14
C ILE A 261 22.21 -11.99 -5.10
N SER A 262 21.55 -11.43 -4.08
CA SER A 262 22.25 -10.75 -2.99
C SER A 262 23.18 -11.70 -2.22
N MET A 263 22.75 -12.92 -1.89
CA MET A 263 23.60 -13.93 -1.23
C MET A 263 24.83 -14.26 -2.07
N LEU A 264 24.65 -14.44 -3.38
CA LEU A 264 25.74 -14.68 -4.32
C LEU A 264 26.71 -13.49 -4.35
N LEU A 265 26.20 -12.27 -4.56
CA LEU A 265 27.02 -11.06 -4.61
C LEU A 265 27.76 -10.81 -3.29
N ILE A 266 27.12 -11.03 -2.14
CA ILE A 266 27.79 -10.93 -0.83
C ILE A 266 28.89 -11.98 -0.74
N SER A 267 28.62 -13.24 -1.10
CA SER A 267 29.63 -14.31 -1.02
C SER A 267 30.85 -14.01 -1.90
N LEU A 268 30.63 -13.48 -3.11
CA LEU A 268 31.69 -13.12 -4.05
C LEU A 268 32.48 -11.88 -3.63
N SER A 269 31.83 -10.89 -3.00
CA SER A 269 32.47 -9.62 -2.65
C SER A 269 32.88 -9.49 -1.17
N ALA A 270 32.48 -10.43 -0.31
CA ALA A 270 32.88 -10.48 1.09
C ALA A 270 34.41 -10.48 1.29
N PRO A 271 35.23 -11.18 0.47
CA PRO A 271 36.68 -11.11 0.59
C PRO A 271 37.26 -9.72 0.29
N LEU A 272 36.57 -8.92 -0.53
CA LEU A 272 36.97 -7.57 -0.91
C LEU A 272 36.57 -6.53 0.15
N MET A 273 35.63 -6.87 1.04
CA MET A 273 35.35 -6.06 2.22
C MET A 273 36.48 -6.22 3.23
N LYS A 274 37.48 -5.32 3.17
CA LYS A 274 38.33 -5.06 4.35
C LYS A 274 37.39 -4.74 5.54
N PRO A 275 37.71 -5.17 6.77
CA PRO A 275 36.91 -4.88 7.96
C PRO A 275 36.88 -3.36 8.22
N SER A 276 36.00 -2.69 7.51
CA SER A 276 35.71 -1.27 7.64
C SER A 276 35.01 -1.10 8.98
N LYS A 277 35.67 -0.41 9.92
CA LYS A 277 35.11 -0.13 11.25
C LYS A 277 33.88 0.79 11.19
N SER A 278 33.54 1.36 10.03
CA SER A 278 32.43 2.31 9.91
C SER A 278 31.11 1.63 9.53
N LYS A 279 30.10 1.79 10.40
CA LYS A 279 28.72 1.35 10.19
C LYS A 279 28.11 1.89 8.88
N LEU A 280 28.54 3.07 8.45
CA LEU A 280 28.05 3.71 7.23
C LEU A 280 28.54 2.97 5.98
N SER A 281 29.82 2.57 5.95
CA SER A 281 30.41 1.81 4.84
C SER A 281 29.74 0.45 4.67
N LEU A 282 29.52 -0.31 5.76
CA LEU A 282 28.79 -1.59 5.69
C LEU A 282 27.35 -1.40 5.21
N LYS A 283 26.66 -0.36 5.68
CA LYS A 283 25.30 -0.05 5.21
C LYS A 283 25.26 0.29 3.74
N SER A 284 26.20 1.10 3.27
CA SER A 284 26.27 1.50 1.86
C SER A 284 26.58 0.30 0.96
N TYR A 285 27.52 -0.55 1.37
CA TYR A 285 27.81 -1.79 0.68
C TYR A 285 26.57 -2.69 0.54
N MET A 286 25.85 -2.94 1.64
CA MET A 286 24.63 -3.75 1.60
C MET A 286 23.52 -3.11 0.74
N LYS A 287 23.44 -1.77 0.70
CA LYS A 287 22.52 -1.07 -0.20
C LYS A 287 22.89 -1.28 -1.66
N SER A 288 24.17 -1.16 -2.01
CA SER A 288 24.64 -1.34 -3.38
C SER A 288 24.40 -2.76 -3.88
N ILE A 289 24.64 -3.77 -3.03
CA ILE A 289 24.33 -5.16 -3.37
C ILE A 289 22.83 -5.35 -3.58
N GLY A 290 22.01 -4.92 -2.63
CA GLY A 290 20.56 -5.09 -2.75
C GLY A 290 20.00 -4.35 -3.97
N PHE A 291 20.50 -3.13 -4.24
CA PHE A 291 20.15 -2.39 -5.44
C PHE A 291 20.48 -3.20 -6.70
N THR A 292 21.71 -3.68 -6.82
CA THR A 292 22.16 -4.44 -8.00
C THR A 292 21.34 -5.73 -8.17
N ALA A 293 21.11 -6.48 -7.10
CA ALA A 293 20.35 -7.72 -7.13
C ALA A 293 18.88 -7.53 -7.54
N ALA A 294 18.24 -6.49 -7.02
CA ALA A 294 16.87 -6.13 -7.37
C ALA A 294 16.76 -5.59 -8.81
N PHE A 295 17.76 -4.83 -9.27
CA PHE A 295 17.80 -4.37 -10.66
C PHE A 295 17.92 -5.54 -11.64
N VAL A 296 18.83 -6.49 -11.37
CA VAL A 296 18.97 -7.71 -12.18
C VAL A 296 17.68 -8.54 -12.17
N THR A 297 17.00 -8.63 -11.01
CA THR A 297 15.70 -9.32 -10.90
C THR A 297 14.64 -8.70 -11.80
N LEU A 298 14.56 -7.36 -11.86
CA LEU A 298 13.61 -6.67 -12.73
C LEU A 298 13.91 -6.90 -14.21
N MET A 299 15.19 -6.85 -14.59
CA MET A 299 15.60 -7.15 -15.96
C MET A 299 15.23 -8.58 -16.34
N ALA A 300 15.46 -9.55 -15.44
CA ALA A 300 15.06 -10.94 -15.65
C ALA A 300 13.53 -11.10 -15.80
N ASN A 301 12.73 -10.36 -15.02
CA ASN A 301 11.27 -10.34 -15.15
C ASN A 301 10.82 -9.75 -16.50
N SER A 302 11.55 -8.79 -17.06
CA SER A 302 11.22 -8.18 -18.37
C SER A 302 11.63 -8.99 -19.60
N MET A 303 12.46 -10.02 -19.43
CA MET A 303 13.01 -10.80 -20.54
C MET A 303 12.16 -12.05 -20.87
N ASP A 304 11.09 -12.32 -20.11
CA ASP A 304 10.13 -13.41 -20.34
C ASP A 304 10.78 -14.78 -20.63
N PHE A 305 11.90 -15.07 -19.98
CA PHE A 305 12.69 -16.28 -20.22
C PHE A 305 11.94 -17.60 -20.04
N ILE A 306 10.87 -17.60 -19.23
CA ILE A 306 10.14 -18.83 -18.90
C ILE A 306 8.78 -18.80 -19.61
N PRO A 307 8.47 -19.83 -20.43
CA PRO A 307 7.19 -19.90 -21.13
C PRO A 307 6.03 -20.05 -20.14
N ASP A 308 4.89 -19.46 -20.52
CA ASP A 308 3.65 -19.50 -19.76
C ASP A 308 2.68 -20.57 -20.25
N TRP A 309 1.95 -21.14 -19.29
CA TRP A 309 0.82 -22.04 -19.55
C TRP A 309 -0.35 -21.58 -18.67
N GLY A 310 -1.55 -21.54 -19.22
CA GLY A 310 -2.73 -21.03 -18.51
C GLY A 310 -3.62 -20.12 -19.36
N ILE A 311 -4.62 -19.51 -18.70
CA ILE A 311 -5.45 -18.45 -19.27
C ILE A 311 -4.58 -17.21 -19.51
N LYS A 312 -4.24 -16.94 -20.77
CA LYS A 312 -3.57 -15.69 -21.16
C LYS A 312 -4.55 -14.52 -21.03
N GLY A 313 -4.19 -13.50 -20.25
CA GLY A 313 -4.89 -12.22 -20.30
C GLY A 313 -4.34 -11.43 -21.49
N GLU A 314 -5.18 -11.09 -22.47
CA GLU A 314 -4.89 -10.12 -23.54
C GLU A 314 -3.44 -10.12 -24.08
N GLY A 315 -2.88 -11.29 -24.37
CA GLY A 315 -1.53 -11.41 -24.96
C GLY A 315 -0.35 -11.21 -24.01
N GLU A 316 -0.56 -11.00 -22.71
CA GLU A 316 0.51 -10.86 -21.71
C GLU A 316 0.88 -12.20 -21.07
N ASN A 317 2.19 -12.41 -20.86
CA ASN A 317 2.74 -13.59 -20.19
C ASN A 317 2.28 -13.61 -18.71
N ILE A 318 1.61 -14.69 -18.28
CA ILE A 318 1.08 -14.83 -16.90
C ILE A 318 2.19 -14.74 -15.85
N ARG A 319 3.42 -15.10 -16.21
CA ARG A 319 4.58 -15.03 -15.32
C ARG A 319 5.23 -13.64 -15.30
N HIS A 320 4.86 -12.74 -16.20
CA HIS A 320 5.36 -11.37 -16.20
C HIS A 320 4.66 -10.56 -15.12
N LEU A 321 5.41 -10.05 -14.15
CA LEU A 321 4.84 -9.11 -13.19
C LEU A 321 4.69 -7.74 -13.82
N SER A 322 3.44 -7.30 -13.96
CA SER A 322 3.11 -5.99 -14.50
C SER A 322 3.73 -4.85 -13.67
N LYS A 323 4.06 -3.73 -14.34
CA LYS A 323 4.59 -2.51 -13.69
C LYS A 323 3.69 -2.04 -12.54
N GLN A 324 2.36 -2.12 -12.72
CA GLN A 324 1.39 -1.75 -11.69
C GLN A 324 1.50 -2.64 -10.43
N SER A 325 1.76 -3.93 -10.61
CA SER A 325 1.96 -4.86 -9.49
C SER A 325 3.23 -4.51 -8.71
N ILE A 326 4.32 -4.18 -9.43
CA ILE A 326 5.59 -3.77 -8.83
C ILE A 326 5.44 -2.44 -8.10
N ASP A 327 4.68 -1.49 -8.65
CA ASP A 327 4.37 -0.21 -8.00
C ASP A 327 3.62 -0.40 -6.68
N LYS A 328 2.61 -1.28 -6.63
CA LYS A 328 1.91 -1.60 -5.37
C LYS A 328 2.84 -2.20 -4.31
N VAL A 329 3.77 -3.04 -4.74
CA VAL A 329 4.80 -3.60 -3.85
C VAL A 329 5.75 -2.50 -3.36
N ASN A 330 6.17 -1.60 -4.25
CA ASN A 330 7.00 -0.46 -3.91
C ASN A 330 6.33 0.42 -2.85
N ASP A 331 5.06 0.76 -3.05
CA ASP A 331 4.29 1.56 -2.11
C ASP A 331 4.20 0.87 -0.74
N TYR A 332 3.90 -0.42 -0.71
CA TYR A 332 3.86 -1.18 0.54
C TYR A 332 5.21 -1.22 1.27
N ILE A 333 6.30 -1.52 0.56
CA ILE A 333 7.65 -1.56 1.14
C ILE A 333 8.05 -0.16 1.63
N PHE A 334 7.76 0.88 0.85
CA PHE A 334 8.04 2.26 1.20
C PHE A 334 7.29 2.71 2.45
N GLN A 335 5.99 2.41 2.56
CA GLN A 335 5.18 2.68 3.75
C GLN A 335 5.81 2.06 5.01
N ILE A 336 6.25 0.80 4.93
CA ILE A 336 6.89 0.11 6.06
C ILE A 336 8.23 0.74 6.41
N LEU A 337 9.03 1.13 5.42
CA LEU A 337 10.32 1.80 5.66
C LEU A 337 10.12 3.17 6.32
N ILE A 338 9.15 3.97 5.86
CA ILE A 338 8.80 5.25 6.50
C ILE A 338 8.36 5.00 7.94
N LEU A 339 7.43 4.06 8.17
CA LEU A 339 6.92 3.76 9.50
C LEU A 339 8.05 3.37 10.45
N SER A 340 8.97 2.53 9.98
CA SER A 340 10.15 2.11 10.73
C SER A 340 11.03 3.31 11.13
N LYS A 341 11.35 4.19 10.17
CA LYS A 341 12.15 5.39 10.41
C LYS A 341 11.45 6.38 11.34
N TRP A 342 10.15 6.54 11.18
CA TRP A 342 9.33 7.41 12.01
C TRP A 342 9.34 6.94 13.47
N ARG A 343 9.13 5.65 13.73
CA ARG A 343 9.18 5.09 15.09
C ARG A 343 10.56 5.23 15.73
N ILE A 344 11.63 5.00 14.96
CA ILE A 344 13.02 5.24 15.43
C ILE A 344 13.21 6.70 15.84
N LEU A 345 12.72 7.63 15.03
CA LEU A 345 12.85 9.07 15.28
C LEU A 345 12.08 9.47 16.55
N LYS A 346 10.83 9.02 16.69
CA LYS A 346 9.98 9.27 17.88
C LYS A 346 10.63 8.79 19.18
N GLU A 347 11.19 7.58 19.20
CA GLU A 347 11.69 6.96 20.43
C GLU A 347 13.09 7.46 20.85
N ASN A 348 13.94 7.84 19.88
CA ASN A 348 15.36 8.10 20.14
C ASN A 348 15.77 9.57 20.09
N HIS A 349 14.96 10.46 19.50
CA HIS A 349 15.36 11.87 19.36
C HIS A 349 15.05 12.67 20.63
N ARG A 350 16.06 13.37 21.17
CA ARG A 350 15.96 14.11 22.43
C ARG A 350 14.85 15.16 22.43
N LEU A 351 14.71 15.94 21.35
CA LEU A 351 13.67 16.99 21.23
C LEU A 351 12.25 16.44 21.04
N LEU A 352 12.12 15.14 20.74
CA LEU A 352 10.83 14.49 20.46
C LEU A 352 10.31 13.68 21.65
N ARG A 353 11.14 13.51 22.68
CA ARG A 353 10.83 12.79 23.91
C ARG A 353 9.99 13.72 24.80
N GLY A 354 8.71 13.40 24.98
CA GLY A 354 7.76 14.20 25.78
C GLY A 354 6.61 14.81 24.96
N ILE A 355 6.67 14.72 23.64
CA ILE A 355 5.55 15.13 22.77
C ILE A 355 4.38 14.16 22.93
N ASN A 356 3.16 14.68 22.99
CA ASN A 356 1.93 13.88 22.96
C ASN A 356 1.66 13.34 21.55
N TRP A 357 2.41 12.29 21.17
CA TRP A 357 2.32 11.63 19.87
C TRP A 357 0.91 11.15 19.53
N PRO A 358 0.11 10.55 20.45
CA PRO A 358 -1.26 10.17 20.14
C PRO A 358 -2.13 11.30 19.59
N ARG A 359 -1.99 12.53 20.11
CA ARG A 359 -2.71 13.71 19.63
C ARG A 359 -2.22 14.14 18.25
N ILE A 360 -0.91 14.23 18.05
CA ILE A 360 -0.34 14.62 16.76
C ILE A 360 -0.69 13.60 15.68
N GLU A 361 -0.57 12.31 15.95
CA GLU A 361 -0.88 11.25 14.99
C GLU A 361 -2.38 11.20 14.67
N ALA A 362 -3.26 11.49 15.63
CA ALA A 362 -4.69 11.62 15.37
C ALA A 362 -4.98 12.83 14.48
N ALA A 363 -4.29 13.96 14.70
CA ALA A 363 -4.42 15.14 13.85
C ALA A 363 -3.92 14.86 12.43
N VAL A 364 -2.74 14.26 12.29
CA VAL A 364 -2.15 13.88 10.99
C VAL A 364 -3.04 12.88 10.25
N MET A 365 -3.58 11.88 10.93
CA MET A 365 -4.54 10.93 10.37
C MET A 365 -5.80 11.64 9.87
N SER A 366 -6.34 12.57 10.67
CA SER A 366 -7.53 13.35 10.32
C SER A 366 -7.28 14.26 9.11
N VAL A 367 -6.09 14.85 9.00
CA VAL A 367 -5.65 15.60 7.81
C VAL A 367 -5.54 14.68 6.58
N GLY A 368 -5.08 13.44 6.76
CA GLY A 368 -5.04 12.43 5.68
C GLY A 368 -6.45 12.11 5.16
N VAL A 369 -7.41 11.86 6.06
CA VAL A 369 -8.82 11.64 5.69
C VAL A 369 -9.40 12.86 5.01
N TYR A 370 -9.19 14.06 5.56
CA TYR A 370 -9.64 15.32 4.96
C TYR A 370 -9.18 15.45 3.50
N LYS A 371 -7.89 15.19 3.21
CA LYS A 371 -7.36 15.26 1.85
C LYS A 371 -7.99 14.25 0.90
N LEU A 372 -8.28 13.04 1.37
CA LEU A 372 -8.96 12.02 0.56
C LEU A 372 -10.41 12.40 0.27
N MET A 373 -11.13 12.94 1.26
CA MET A 373 -12.50 13.44 1.08
C MET A 373 -12.54 14.58 0.05
N SER A 374 -11.63 15.55 0.18
CA SER A 374 -11.50 16.65 -0.79
C SER A 374 -11.13 16.15 -2.19
N LEU A 375 -10.28 15.13 -2.32
CA LEU A 375 -9.95 14.55 -3.61
C LEU A 375 -11.18 13.87 -4.25
N ASN A 376 -11.97 13.14 -3.45
CA ASN A 376 -13.19 12.48 -3.92
C ASN A 376 -14.25 13.48 -4.40
N ASP A 377 -14.36 14.64 -3.74
CA ASP A 377 -15.26 15.72 -4.16
C ASP A 377 -14.83 16.36 -5.50
N CYS A 378 -13.57 16.21 -5.90
CA CYS A 378 -13.02 16.76 -7.14
C CYS A 378 -13.01 15.77 -8.32
N THR A 379 -13.31 14.48 -8.09
CA THR A 379 -13.29 13.43 -9.11
C THR A 379 -14.70 13.11 -9.62
N SER A 380 -14.92 13.22 -10.94
CA SER A 380 -16.20 12.89 -11.59
C SER A 380 -16.40 11.39 -11.83
N ASP A 381 -15.32 10.59 -11.87
CA ASP A 381 -15.37 9.17 -12.25
C ASP A 381 -16.12 8.30 -11.24
N ASP A 382 -17.16 7.61 -11.73
CA ASP A 382 -17.99 6.69 -10.94
C ASP A 382 -17.21 5.45 -10.46
N GLU A 383 -16.14 5.06 -11.16
CA GLU A 383 -15.21 4.01 -10.72
C GLU A 383 -14.39 4.42 -9.48
N VAL A 384 -13.99 5.70 -9.39
CA VAL A 384 -13.26 6.25 -8.22
C VAL A 384 -14.18 6.38 -7.00
N LYS A 385 -15.47 6.65 -7.23
CA LYS A 385 -16.50 6.61 -6.17
C LYS A 385 -16.76 5.19 -5.65
N SER A 386 -16.43 4.15 -6.42
CA SER A 386 -16.73 2.74 -6.12
C SER A 386 -15.64 1.97 -5.34
N ASP A 387 -14.45 2.57 -5.14
CA ASP A 387 -13.34 1.94 -4.41
C ASP A 387 -13.76 1.60 -2.97
N PRO A 388 -13.60 0.36 -2.46
CA PRO A 388 -14.09 -0.05 -1.15
C PRO A 388 -13.61 0.78 0.04
N LEU A 389 -12.55 1.60 -0.05
CA LEU A 389 -12.19 2.58 1.00
C LEU A 389 -12.96 3.90 0.88
N VAL A 390 -13.26 4.35 -0.33
CA VAL A 390 -14.15 5.49 -0.62
C VAL A 390 -15.60 5.11 -0.45
N HIS A 391 -15.94 3.87 -0.80
CA HIS A 391 -17.20 3.20 -0.57
C HIS A 391 -17.29 2.75 0.87
N ALA A 392 -16.21 2.51 1.63
CA ALA A 392 -16.29 2.37 3.09
C ALA A 392 -16.60 3.73 3.70
N VAL A 393 -15.85 4.79 3.38
CA VAL A 393 -16.16 6.17 3.80
C VAL A 393 -17.53 6.63 3.26
N GLY A 394 -17.97 6.09 2.12
CA GLY A 394 -19.20 6.39 1.39
C GLY A 394 -20.42 5.53 1.77
N HIS A 395 -20.25 4.28 2.24
CA HIS A 395 -21.25 3.42 2.90
C HIS A 395 -21.38 3.76 4.38
N ILE A 396 -20.33 4.31 4.95
CA ILE A 396 -20.40 5.04 6.20
C ILE A 396 -21.33 6.27 6.02
N MET A 397 -21.41 6.84 4.80
CA MET A 397 -22.28 7.97 4.43
C MET A 397 -23.56 7.62 3.65
N LYS A 398 -23.75 6.37 3.21
CA LYS A 398 -24.99 5.81 2.62
C LYS A 398 -25.65 4.84 3.58
#